data_AF-A0A7W1TLN5-F1
#
_entry.id   AF-A0A7W1TLN5-F1
#
_cell.length_a   1.000
_cell.length_b   1.000
_cell.length_c   1.000
_cell.angle_alpha   90.00
_cell.angle_beta   90.00
_cell.angle_gamma   90.00
#
_symmetry.space_group_name_H-M   'P 1'
#
loop_
_entity.id
_entity.type
_entity.pdbx_description
1 polymer ?
#
loop_
_entity_poly.entity_id
_entity_poly.type
_entity_poly.pdbx_seq_one_letter_code
_entity_poly.pdbx_strand_id
1 'polypeptide(L)'
;MFAQLKRAVIGSPIATEHAVHERLNKRTALAVFSSDALSSVAYATQEILIHLAPVGVIAFSGVVPISAVIVALLLIVGISYRQTISAYPNGGGSYIVAKDNLGTLPGLTAGAALLIDYVLTVAVSISAGVEAAYSAIPALEPYRVWICLAVIALITLANLRGVRESGAIFAIPTYFFVVTFVGMILYGLFQFFTGTLSHQVIDLQGPLLGPRGPLNPSSPERSSWFFLLAAFASGCTAMTGVEAISNGVPAFKKPESANARTTLTWMIVILTAMFVGISFLARQVGATPHASGFGADAVINETIPSQVARTVFHGRNIFFYGVQAATALILVLAANTSYADFPRLTQLIARDRYMPKQFASLGDRLVFSNGILILALLSALLIIVFKASVNGLIPLYAVGVFLSFTLSQSGMVRHWFRLRGRGWHVSAVVNGVGAVATLVVLLIIGSTKFLEGAWLVVLLIPVLVLVFIGIHHHYSNVADQLSLKGMEPPPPLRNTVVVPISTMHRGVVNALQYAKAISNDVTAVHVSDDPEEAKKLQEKWVKWGDGVPLEIIESPYRSLMRPLIKYIEDVDAKYDNDVVTVVLPEFVTPKWWQYFLHNQTSLQLKGALLFNKDIVVTSVPYRLRR
;
A
#
# COMPACT_ATOMS: atom_id res chain seq x y z
N MET A 1 10.49 0.61 26.27
CA MET A 1 11.27 1.39 25.29
C MET A 1 10.74 1.23 23.85
N PHE A 2 10.58 0.02 23.30
CA PHE A 2 9.97 -0.17 21.97
C PHE A 2 8.59 0.49 21.88
N ALA A 3 7.72 0.31 22.88
CA ALA A 3 6.42 0.98 22.95
C ALA A 3 6.50 2.52 23.05
N GLN A 4 7.58 3.09 23.61
CA GLN A 4 7.78 4.54 23.76
C GLN A 4 8.36 5.15 22.48
N LEU A 5 9.36 4.52 21.87
CA LEU A 5 9.90 4.89 20.55
C LEU A 5 8.80 4.79 19.48
N LYS A 6 8.00 3.72 19.57
CA LYS A 6 6.81 3.51 18.75
C LYS A 6 5.74 4.58 18.98
N ARG A 7 5.48 5.00 20.21
CA ARG A 7 4.59 6.15 20.49
C ARG A 7 5.14 7.47 19.98
N ALA A 8 6.47 7.67 19.96
CA ALA A 8 7.08 8.87 19.40
C ALA A 8 6.95 8.95 17.87
N VAL A 9 7.03 7.81 17.18
CA VAL A 9 6.92 7.73 15.70
C VAL A 9 5.46 7.62 15.24
N ILE A 10 4.69 6.70 15.83
CA ILE A 10 3.33 6.32 15.40
C ILE A 10 2.26 7.09 16.18
N GLY A 11 2.56 7.74 17.30
CA GLY A 11 1.58 8.44 18.15
C GLY A 11 0.73 7.52 19.05
N SER A 12 -0.18 8.11 19.83
CA SER A 12 -1.06 7.39 20.78
C SER A 12 -2.21 6.65 20.05
N PRO A 13 -2.67 5.49 20.53
CA PRO A 13 -3.82 4.79 19.95
C PRO A 13 -5.05 5.72 19.84
N ILE A 14 -5.78 5.67 18.72
CA ILE A 14 -7.04 6.39 18.54
C ILE A 14 -8.15 5.48 19.09
N ALA A 15 -8.99 6.00 19.99
CA ALA A 15 -10.15 5.27 20.46
C ALA A 15 -11.10 4.98 19.27
N THR A 16 -11.62 3.76 19.17
CA THR A 16 -12.45 3.26 18.06
C THR A 16 -13.67 4.16 17.76
N GLU A 17 -14.18 4.88 18.77
CA GLU A 17 -15.28 5.84 18.66
C GLU A 17 -14.93 7.12 17.88
N HIS A 18 -13.64 7.42 17.69
CA HIS A 18 -13.15 8.59 16.96
C HIS A 18 -12.60 8.25 15.56
N ALA A 19 -12.67 6.98 15.12
CA ALA A 19 -12.22 6.54 13.80
C ALA A 19 -13.26 6.77 12.68
N VAL A 20 -14.44 7.30 13.02
CA VAL A 20 -15.37 7.83 12.02
C VAL A 20 -14.78 9.13 11.51
N HIS A 21 -14.02 9.05 10.41
CA HIS A 21 -13.59 10.21 9.64
C HIS A 21 -14.74 11.20 9.52
N GLU A 22 -14.46 12.49 9.68
CA GLU A 22 -15.45 13.53 9.49
C GLU A 22 -16.08 13.35 8.10
N ARG A 23 -17.37 13.00 8.06
CA ARG A 23 -18.06 12.74 6.80
C ARG A 23 -17.95 13.97 5.90
N LEU A 24 -17.43 13.77 4.70
CA LEU A 24 -17.07 14.84 3.78
C LEU A 24 -18.32 15.36 3.05
N ASN A 25 -18.38 16.68 2.89
CA ASN A 25 -19.37 17.30 2.00
C ASN A 25 -18.90 17.16 0.54
N LYS A 26 -19.76 17.44 -0.44
CA LYS A 26 -19.42 17.29 -1.87
C LYS A 26 -18.17 18.09 -2.30
N ARG A 27 -17.93 19.26 -1.70
CA ARG A 27 -16.79 20.12 -2.06
C ARG A 27 -15.48 19.54 -1.53
N THR A 28 -15.43 19.22 -0.25
CA THR A 28 -14.25 18.61 0.36
C THR A 28 -13.99 17.21 -0.20
N ALA A 29 -15.04 16.43 -0.46
CA ALA A 29 -14.92 15.11 -1.06
C ALA A 29 -14.42 15.16 -2.51
N LEU A 30 -14.87 16.13 -3.32
CA LEU A 30 -14.30 16.35 -4.66
C LEU A 30 -12.79 16.58 -4.53
N ALA A 31 -12.38 17.46 -3.63
CA ALA A 31 -10.98 17.83 -3.51
C ALA A 31 -10.09 16.67 -3.03
N VAL A 32 -10.57 15.86 -2.09
CA VAL A 32 -9.83 14.73 -1.52
C VAL A 32 -9.79 13.55 -2.50
N PHE A 33 -10.94 13.07 -2.97
CA PHE A 33 -11.02 11.85 -3.78
C PHE A 33 -10.73 12.05 -5.27
N SER A 34 -10.76 13.29 -5.77
CA SER A 34 -10.44 13.56 -7.19
C SER A 34 -9.00 13.97 -7.40
N SER A 35 -8.20 14.08 -6.33
CA SER A 35 -6.80 14.51 -6.43
C SER A 35 -5.99 13.63 -7.37
N ASP A 36 -6.16 12.31 -7.24
CA ASP A 36 -5.52 11.30 -8.08
C ASP A 36 -5.90 11.49 -9.56
N ALA A 37 -7.20 11.42 -9.87
CA ALA A 37 -7.71 11.56 -11.24
C ALA A 37 -7.38 12.92 -11.89
N LEU A 38 -7.49 14.02 -11.15
CA LEU A 38 -7.18 15.35 -11.68
C LEU A 38 -5.69 15.55 -11.91
N SER A 39 -4.84 14.95 -11.07
CA SER A 39 -3.39 15.06 -11.19
C SER A 39 -2.85 14.38 -12.45
N SER A 40 -3.54 13.38 -13.01
CA SER A 40 -3.13 12.67 -14.22
C SER A 40 -2.99 13.55 -15.45
N VAL A 41 -3.65 14.72 -15.47
CA VAL A 41 -3.49 15.75 -16.52
C VAL A 41 -2.06 16.27 -16.61
N ALA A 42 -1.30 16.22 -15.51
CA ALA A 42 0.06 16.74 -15.43
C ALA A 42 1.05 15.92 -16.28
N TYR A 43 0.79 14.64 -16.53
CA TYR A 43 1.70 13.75 -17.25
C TYR A 43 1.05 13.07 -18.47
N ALA A 44 -0.27 12.85 -18.51
CA ALA A 44 -0.89 12.07 -19.59
C ALA A 44 -0.69 12.65 -21.00
N THR A 45 -0.72 13.98 -21.14
CA THR A 45 -0.47 14.65 -22.44
C THR A 45 0.98 14.47 -22.88
N GLN A 46 1.92 14.52 -21.92
CA GLN A 46 3.34 14.29 -22.17
C GLN A 46 3.58 12.87 -22.67
N GLU A 47 2.94 11.89 -22.05
CA GLU A 47 3.04 10.49 -22.46
C GLU A 47 2.54 10.24 -23.89
N ILE A 48 1.44 10.88 -24.29
CA ILE A 48 0.96 10.81 -25.69
C ILE A 48 2.06 11.31 -26.64
N LEU A 49 2.63 12.48 -26.34
CA LEU A 49 3.64 13.09 -27.20
C LEU A 49 4.94 12.27 -27.25
N ILE A 50 5.38 11.70 -26.13
CA ILE A 50 6.59 10.85 -26.07
C ILE A 50 6.51 9.70 -27.07
N HIS A 51 5.36 9.03 -27.19
CA HIS A 51 5.19 7.91 -28.12
C HIS A 51 4.91 8.32 -29.57
N LEU A 52 4.51 9.57 -29.79
CA LEU A 52 4.42 10.14 -31.14
C LEU A 52 5.76 10.68 -31.64
N ALA A 53 6.71 11.00 -30.73
CA ALA A 53 7.99 11.61 -31.08
C ALA A 53 8.81 10.82 -32.12
N PRO A 54 8.86 9.47 -32.09
CA PRO A 54 9.59 8.70 -33.11
C PRO A 54 9.03 8.82 -34.53
N VAL A 55 7.76 9.22 -34.68
CA VAL A 55 7.11 9.47 -35.99
C VAL A 55 7.44 10.88 -36.51
N GLY A 56 7.90 11.78 -35.64
CA GLY A 56 8.27 13.15 -35.96
C GLY A 56 7.20 14.18 -35.58
N VAL A 57 7.57 15.46 -35.66
CA VAL A 57 6.77 16.61 -35.18
C VAL A 57 5.38 16.69 -35.84
N ILE A 58 5.23 16.23 -37.09
CA ILE A 58 3.94 16.18 -37.78
C ILE A 58 2.93 15.30 -37.02
N ALA A 59 3.41 14.22 -36.39
CA ALA A 59 2.57 13.30 -35.64
C ALA A 59 1.97 13.92 -34.36
N PHE A 60 2.55 14.99 -33.82
CA PHE A 60 2.01 15.69 -32.64
C PHE A 60 0.64 16.31 -32.88
N SER A 61 0.25 16.52 -34.14
CA SER A 61 -1.13 16.88 -34.51
C SER A 61 -2.16 15.85 -34.03
N GLY A 62 -1.73 14.58 -33.86
CA GLY A 62 -2.51 13.46 -33.35
C GLY A 62 -2.84 13.51 -31.86
N VAL A 63 -2.22 14.40 -31.06
CA VAL A 63 -2.51 14.50 -29.61
C VAL A 63 -3.98 14.82 -29.33
N VAL A 64 -4.58 15.74 -30.11
CA VAL A 64 -5.99 16.15 -29.92
C VAL A 64 -6.98 15.02 -30.25
N PRO A 65 -6.92 14.34 -31.41
CA PRO A 65 -7.84 13.23 -31.68
C PRO A 65 -7.63 12.05 -30.72
N ILE A 66 -6.39 11.75 -30.31
CA ILE A 66 -6.13 10.71 -29.30
C ILE A 66 -6.79 11.09 -27.96
N SER A 67 -6.62 12.34 -27.50
CA SER A 67 -7.26 12.83 -26.28
C SER A 67 -8.79 12.78 -26.37
N ALA A 68 -9.38 13.04 -27.54
CA ALA A 68 -10.82 12.91 -27.74
C ALA A 68 -11.32 11.46 -27.59
N VAL A 69 -10.58 10.48 -28.12
CA VAL A 69 -10.91 9.06 -27.94
C VAL A 69 -10.78 8.64 -26.47
N ILE A 70 -9.74 9.11 -25.78
CA ILE A 70 -9.55 8.86 -24.34
C ILE A 70 -10.70 9.47 -23.52
N VAL A 71 -11.14 10.69 -23.86
CA VAL A 71 -12.30 11.31 -23.22
C VAL A 71 -13.58 10.52 -23.46
N ALA A 72 -13.81 10.03 -24.68
CA ALA A 72 -14.96 9.17 -24.96
C ALA A 72 -14.94 7.91 -24.08
N LEU A 73 -13.77 7.29 -23.92
CA LEU A 73 -13.57 6.15 -23.03
C LEU A 73 -13.79 6.52 -21.55
N LEU A 74 -13.31 7.68 -21.10
CA LEU A 74 -13.53 8.21 -19.75
C LEU A 74 -15.03 8.42 -19.46
N LEU A 75 -15.79 8.91 -20.45
CA LEU A 75 -17.24 9.07 -20.31
C LEU A 75 -17.95 7.72 -20.17
N ILE A 76 -17.55 6.71 -20.96
CA ILE A 76 -18.10 5.34 -20.85
C ILE A 76 -17.83 4.77 -19.45
N VAL A 77 -16.57 4.81 -19.01
CA VAL A 77 -16.15 4.31 -17.68
C VAL A 77 -16.84 5.10 -16.57
N GLY A 78 -16.90 6.42 -16.69
CA GLY A 78 -17.53 7.31 -15.71
C GLY A 78 -19.02 7.07 -15.53
N ILE A 79 -19.77 6.84 -16.62
CA ILE A 79 -21.19 6.47 -16.55
C ILE A 79 -21.36 5.13 -15.84
N SER A 80 -20.51 4.15 -16.13
CA SER A 80 -20.54 2.86 -15.45
C SER A 80 -20.22 2.97 -13.95
N TYR A 81 -19.17 3.70 -13.56
CA TYR A 81 -18.85 3.90 -12.15
C TYR A 81 -19.96 4.62 -11.40
N ARG A 82 -20.71 5.51 -12.06
CA ARG A 82 -21.92 6.12 -11.51
C ARG A 82 -23.01 5.09 -11.21
N GLN A 83 -23.13 4.03 -12.03
CA GLN A 83 -24.03 2.90 -11.75
C GLN A 83 -23.50 2.03 -10.60
N THR A 84 -22.21 1.74 -10.60
CA THR A 84 -21.53 0.95 -9.55
C THR A 84 -21.72 1.58 -8.16
N ILE A 85 -21.49 2.89 -8.03
CA ILE A 85 -21.73 3.64 -6.77
C ILE A 85 -23.19 3.56 -6.32
N SER A 86 -24.14 3.45 -7.26
CA SER A 86 -25.56 3.30 -6.94
C SER A 86 -25.91 1.90 -6.44
N ALA A 87 -25.24 0.87 -6.97
CA ALA A 87 -25.47 -0.52 -6.60
C ALA A 87 -24.73 -0.92 -5.30
N TYR A 88 -23.61 -0.27 -5.00
CA TYR A 88 -22.73 -0.57 -3.86
C TYR A 88 -22.57 0.64 -2.92
N PRO A 89 -23.61 1.01 -2.15
CA PRO A 89 -23.59 2.19 -1.27
C PRO A 89 -22.61 2.08 -0.10
N ASN A 90 -22.25 0.86 0.31
CA ASN A 90 -21.28 0.60 1.38
C ASN A 90 -19.82 0.70 0.90
N GLY A 91 -19.60 1.15 -0.33
CA GLY A 91 -18.31 1.00 -1.01
C GLY A 91 -18.15 -0.42 -1.53
N GLY A 92 -17.58 -0.53 -2.73
CA GLY A 92 -17.43 -1.79 -3.42
C GLY A 92 -16.07 -1.90 -4.10
N GLY A 93 -15.65 -0.84 -4.78
CA GLY A 93 -14.51 -0.89 -5.67
C GLY A 93 -14.58 -2.05 -6.67
N SER A 94 -13.53 -2.22 -7.46
CA SER A 94 -13.50 -3.32 -8.42
C SER A 94 -13.39 -4.69 -7.74
N TYR A 95 -12.79 -4.76 -6.54
CA TYR A 95 -12.64 -6.01 -5.77
C TYR A 95 -14.00 -6.63 -5.37
N ILE A 96 -14.86 -5.88 -4.67
CA ILE A 96 -16.13 -6.42 -4.17
C ILE A 96 -17.08 -6.69 -5.34
N VAL A 97 -17.12 -5.78 -6.34
CA VAL A 97 -17.95 -5.96 -7.53
C VAL A 97 -17.56 -7.22 -8.29
N ALA A 98 -16.27 -7.45 -8.53
CA ALA A 98 -15.81 -8.66 -9.21
C ALA A 98 -16.05 -9.91 -8.36
N LYS A 99 -15.81 -9.86 -7.04
CA LYS A 99 -16.02 -11.00 -6.15
C LYS A 99 -17.49 -11.43 -6.07
N ASP A 100 -18.41 -10.50 -5.83
CA ASP A 100 -19.84 -10.78 -5.62
C ASP A 100 -20.55 -11.27 -6.90
N ASN A 101 -20.06 -10.81 -8.05
CA ASN A 101 -20.70 -11.08 -9.33
C ASN A 101 -19.98 -12.13 -10.17
N LEU A 102 -18.64 -12.15 -10.22
CA LEU A 102 -17.86 -13.06 -11.06
C LEU A 102 -17.29 -14.26 -10.29
N GLY A 103 -17.06 -14.11 -8.98
CA GLY A 103 -16.52 -15.13 -8.09
C GLY A 103 -15.16 -14.78 -7.52
N THR A 104 -14.58 -15.68 -6.72
CA THR A 104 -13.41 -15.35 -5.90
C THR A 104 -12.15 -15.08 -6.73
N LEU A 105 -11.84 -15.90 -7.74
CA LEU A 105 -10.62 -15.71 -8.56
C LEU A 105 -10.60 -14.36 -9.31
N PRO A 106 -11.66 -13.96 -10.04
CA PRO A 106 -11.75 -12.62 -10.61
C PRO A 106 -11.68 -11.52 -9.55
N GLY A 107 -12.32 -11.71 -8.39
CA GLY A 107 -12.23 -10.80 -7.25
C GLY A 107 -10.79 -10.59 -6.79
N LEU A 108 -10.05 -11.66 -6.49
CA LEU A 108 -8.65 -11.60 -6.08
C LEU A 108 -7.75 -10.98 -7.14
N THR A 109 -8.04 -11.23 -8.42
CA THR A 109 -7.30 -10.62 -9.55
C THR A 109 -7.50 -9.10 -9.55
N ALA A 110 -8.74 -8.62 -9.39
CA ALA A 110 -9.03 -7.19 -9.26
C ALA A 110 -8.39 -6.58 -8.01
N GLY A 111 -8.39 -7.31 -6.89
CA GLY A 111 -7.74 -6.89 -5.65
C GLY A 111 -6.21 -6.78 -5.79
N ALA A 112 -5.56 -7.76 -6.41
CA ALA A 112 -4.13 -7.73 -6.70
C ALA A 112 -3.77 -6.58 -7.64
N ALA A 113 -4.56 -6.37 -8.69
CA ALA A 113 -4.38 -5.25 -9.61
C ALA A 113 -4.46 -3.90 -8.88
N LEU A 114 -5.46 -3.68 -8.03
CA LEU A 114 -5.61 -2.45 -7.24
C LEU A 114 -4.49 -2.26 -6.20
N LEU A 115 -3.96 -3.33 -5.60
CA LEU A 115 -2.83 -3.20 -4.66
C LEU A 115 -1.55 -2.76 -5.37
N ILE A 116 -1.27 -3.31 -6.56
CA ILE A 116 -0.16 -2.88 -7.40
C ILE A 116 -0.39 -1.43 -7.85
N ASP A 117 -1.63 -1.12 -8.23
CA ASP A 117 -2.04 0.21 -8.65
C ASP A 117 -1.72 1.27 -7.61
N TYR A 118 -2.12 1.08 -6.35
CA TYR A 118 -1.80 2.02 -5.27
C TYR A 118 -0.30 2.21 -5.04
N VAL A 119 0.52 1.15 -5.17
CA VAL A 119 1.98 1.26 -5.08
C VAL A 119 2.51 2.12 -6.23
N LEU A 120 1.99 1.92 -7.43
CA LEU A 120 2.38 2.68 -8.62
C LEU A 120 1.89 4.13 -8.56
N THR A 121 0.67 4.39 -8.07
CA THR A 121 0.15 5.76 -7.88
C THR A 121 1.06 6.59 -6.99
N VAL A 122 1.56 6.04 -5.88
CA VAL A 122 2.54 6.74 -5.03
C VAL A 122 3.84 6.98 -5.80
N ALA A 123 4.39 5.96 -6.45
CA ALA A 123 5.66 6.08 -7.17
C ALA A 123 5.60 7.09 -8.33
N VAL A 124 4.56 7.01 -9.17
CA VAL A 124 4.31 7.89 -10.33
C VAL A 124 4.03 9.30 -9.85
N SER A 125 3.10 9.48 -8.90
CA SER A 125 2.70 10.83 -8.47
C SER A 125 3.85 11.57 -7.81
N ILE A 126 4.61 10.93 -6.91
CA ILE A 126 5.76 11.59 -6.28
C ILE A 126 6.85 11.91 -7.31
N SER A 127 7.14 10.99 -8.25
CA SER A 127 8.12 11.24 -9.32
C SER A 127 7.69 12.41 -10.21
N ALA A 128 6.43 12.43 -10.65
CA ALA A 128 5.87 13.51 -11.48
C ALA A 128 5.79 14.85 -10.73
N GLY A 129 5.51 14.82 -9.43
CA GLY A 129 5.47 16.03 -8.60
C GLY A 129 6.86 16.65 -8.43
N VAL A 130 7.88 15.81 -8.25
CA VAL A 130 9.28 16.26 -8.24
C VAL A 130 9.73 16.74 -9.63
N GLU A 131 9.21 16.14 -10.69
CA GLU A 131 9.43 16.59 -12.07
C GLU A 131 8.83 17.97 -12.39
N ALA A 132 7.64 18.26 -11.87
CA ALA A 132 7.11 19.63 -11.88
C ALA A 132 7.99 20.59 -11.05
N ALA A 133 8.52 20.15 -9.91
CA ALA A 133 9.39 20.98 -9.07
C ALA A 133 10.71 21.33 -9.77
N TYR A 134 11.40 20.36 -10.39
CA TYR A 134 12.66 20.66 -11.11
C TYR A 134 12.42 21.35 -12.46
N SER A 135 11.23 21.21 -13.07
CA SER A 135 10.83 22.04 -14.23
C SER A 135 10.82 23.54 -13.88
N ALA A 136 10.46 23.89 -12.64
CA ALA A 136 10.53 25.25 -12.12
C ALA A 136 11.96 25.64 -11.69
N ILE A 137 12.66 24.72 -11.01
CA ILE A 137 13.99 24.93 -10.41
C ILE A 137 14.94 23.82 -10.89
N PRO A 138 15.62 23.99 -12.05
CA PRO A 138 16.43 22.94 -12.66
C PRO A 138 17.56 22.39 -11.77
N ALA A 139 18.05 23.19 -10.81
CA ALA A 139 19.07 22.76 -9.84
C ALA A 139 18.65 21.57 -8.96
N LEU A 140 17.36 21.25 -8.90
CA LEU A 140 16.83 20.10 -8.14
C LEU A 140 16.97 18.77 -8.87
N GLU A 141 17.16 18.77 -10.20
CA GLU A 141 17.15 17.57 -11.03
C GLU A 141 18.13 16.46 -10.55
N PRO A 142 19.40 16.76 -10.21
CA PRO A 142 20.35 15.74 -9.76
C PRO A 142 19.91 15.02 -8.48
N TYR A 143 19.07 15.67 -7.68
CA TYR A 143 18.59 15.16 -6.39
C TYR A 143 17.20 14.52 -6.47
N ARG A 144 16.62 14.36 -7.67
CA ARG A 144 15.23 13.91 -7.85
C ARG A 144 14.86 12.66 -7.06
N VAL A 145 15.73 11.64 -7.02
CA VAL A 145 15.49 10.41 -6.25
C VAL A 145 15.45 10.68 -4.75
N TRP A 146 16.41 11.45 -4.23
CA TRP A 146 16.46 11.79 -2.81
C TRP A 146 15.27 12.65 -2.37
N ILE A 147 14.85 13.60 -3.21
CA ILE A 147 13.67 14.42 -2.96
C ILE A 147 12.42 13.53 -2.92
N CYS A 148 12.27 12.59 -3.88
CA CYS A 148 11.15 11.64 -3.87
C CYS A 148 11.10 10.81 -2.58
N LEU A 149 12.25 10.26 -2.16
CA LEU A 149 12.33 9.46 -0.93
C LEU A 149 12.03 10.29 0.32
N ALA A 150 12.49 11.54 0.37
CA ALA A 150 12.17 12.46 1.45
C ALA A 150 10.67 12.78 1.51
N VAL A 151 10.04 13.02 0.36
CA VAL A 151 8.58 13.26 0.28
C VAL A 151 7.79 12.02 0.69
N ILE A 152 8.16 10.83 0.23
CA ILE A 152 7.55 9.55 0.68
C ILE A 152 7.68 9.41 2.20
N ALA A 153 8.85 9.67 2.76
CA ALA A 153 9.07 9.58 4.21
C ALA A 153 8.19 10.58 4.98
N LEU A 154 8.05 11.82 4.49
CA LEU A 154 7.20 12.83 5.10
C LEU A 154 5.71 12.43 5.07
N ILE A 155 5.20 11.97 3.94
CA ILE A 155 3.80 11.51 3.80
C ILE A 155 3.56 10.28 4.68
N THR A 156 4.52 9.34 4.70
CA THR A 156 4.47 8.15 5.57
C THR A 156 4.38 8.55 7.03
N LEU A 157 5.22 9.48 7.49
CA LEU A 157 5.20 9.97 8.87
C LEU A 157 3.89 10.70 9.20
N ALA A 158 3.35 11.51 8.28
CA ALA A 158 2.07 12.18 8.46
C ALA A 158 0.91 11.18 8.64
N ASN A 159 0.87 10.15 7.78
CA ASN A 159 -0.15 9.10 7.83
C ASN A 159 -0.02 8.21 9.07
N LEU A 160 1.22 7.84 9.46
CA LEU A 160 1.46 7.05 10.68
C LEU A 160 1.08 7.80 11.95
N ARG A 161 1.35 9.11 12.03
CA ARG A 161 0.99 9.93 13.19
C ARG A 161 -0.52 10.15 13.30
N GLY A 162 -1.27 9.90 12.22
CA GLY A 162 -2.70 10.16 12.16
C GLY A 162 -2.99 11.64 12.34
N VAL A 163 -2.24 12.50 11.64
CA VAL A 163 -2.54 13.95 11.59
C VAL A 163 -4.01 14.07 11.21
N ARG A 164 -4.83 14.68 12.08
CA ARG A 164 -6.28 14.82 11.85
C ARG A 164 -6.50 15.37 10.45
N GLU A 165 -7.10 14.56 9.59
CA GLU A 165 -7.48 14.95 8.24
C GLU A 165 -8.69 15.90 8.32
N SER A 166 -8.46 17.17 8.64
CA SER A 166 -9.46 18.18 8.34
C SER A 166 -9.55 18.26 6.82
N GLY A 167 -10.55 17.61 6.23
CA GLY A 167 -10.75 17.55 4.78
C GLY A 167 -10.79 18.93 4.09
N ALA A 168 -10.95 20.02 4.86
CA ALA A 168 -10.79 21.39 4.40
C ALA A 168 -9.34 21.77 4.07
N ILE A 169 -8.35 21.36 4.87
CA ILE A 169 -6.92 21.66 4.63
C ILE A 169 -6.43 20.93 3.39
N PHE A 170 -6.83 19.67 3.24
CA PHE A 170 -6.53 18.85 2.06
C PHE A 170 -7.26 19.33 0.79
N ALA A 171 -8.28 20.17 0.91
CA ALA A 171 -8.98 20.71 -0.25
C ALA A 171 -8.25 21.89 -0.93
N ILE A 172 -7.36 22.57 -0.20
CA ILE A 172 -6.66 23.77 -0.68
C ILE A 172 -5.80 23.47 -1.91
N PRO A 173 -4.91 22.45 -1.91
CA PRO A 173 -4.08 22.12 -3.07
C PRO A 173 -4.90 21.79 -4.32
N THR A 174 -5.98 21.00 -4.17
CA THR A 174 -6.80 20.58 -5.31
C THR A 174 -7.51 21.76 -5.96
N TYR A 175 -8.14 22.63 -5.18
CA TYR A 175 -8.79 23.80 -5.77
C TYR A 175 -7.79 24.82 -6.32
N PHE A 176 -6.62 24.96 -5.70
CA PHE A 176 -5.54 25.77 -6.24
C PHE A 176 -5.07 25.24 -7.61
N PHE A 177 -4.91 23.92 -7.75
CA PHE A 177 -4.61 23.26 -9.03
C PHE A 177 -5.70 23.47 -10.07
N VAL A 178 -6.97 23.23 -9.72
CA VAL A 178 -8.08 23.44 -10.67
C VAL A 178 -8.15 24.89 -11.14
N VAL A 179 -8.05 25.87 -10.23
CA VAL A 179 -8.11 27.29 -10.59
C VAL A 179 -6.93 27.71 -11.45
N THR A 180 -5.71 27.29 -11.11
CA THR A 180 -4.51 27.65 -11.89
C THR A 180 -4.49 27.00 -13.26
N PHE A 181 -4.84 25.71 -13.39
CA PHE A 181 -4.91 25.02 -14.68
C PHE A 181 -6.04 25.53 -15.56
N VAL A 182 -7.25 25.65 -15.03
CA VAL A 182 -8.39 26.18 -15.79
C VAL A 182 -8.10 27.63 -16.19
N GLY A 183 -7.54 28.44 -15.30
CA GLY A 183 -7.12 29.81 -15.60
C GLY A 183 -6.07 29.88 -16.72
N MET A 184 -5.04 29.03 -16.66
CA MET A 184 -4.02 28.89 -17.72
C MET A 184 -4.65 28.48 -19.05
N ILE A 185 -5.57 27.51 -19.04
CA ILE A 185 -6.25 27.04 -20.25
C ILE A 185 -7.11 28.14 -20.86
N LEU A 186 -7.95 28.81 -20.05
CA LEU A 186 -8.82 29.88 -20.52
C LEU A 186 -8.01 31.07 -21.07
N TYR A 187 -6.92 31.44 -20.40
CA TYR A 187 -6.05 32.52 -20.85
C TYR A 187 -5.29 32.16 -22.13
N GLY A 188 -4.80 30.91 -22.25
CA GLY A 188 -4.17 30.41 -23.48
C GLY A 188 -5.15 30.35 -24.65
N LEU A 189 -6.40 29.92 -24.41
CA LEU A 189 -7.46 29.94 -25.43
C LEU A 189 -7.81 31.36 -25.85
N PHE A 190 -7.91 32.30 -24.90
CA PHE A 190 -8.11 33.71 -25.20
C PHE A 190 -7.01 34.23 -26.13
N GLN A 191 -5.74 33.97 -25.81
CA GLN A 191 -4.61 34.37 -26.65
C GLN A 191 -4.63 33.71 -28.04
N PHE A 192 -5.07 32.46 -28.13
CA PHE A 192 -5.24 31.76 -29.40
C PHE A 192 -6.28 32.45 -30.28
N PHE A 193 -7.45 32.79 -29.72
CA PHE A 193 -8.51 33.47 -30.48
C PHE A 193 -8.17 34.93 -30.82
N THR A 194 -7.34 35.61 -30.02
CA THR A 194 -6.85 36.97 -30.31
C THR A 194 -5.61 36.98 -31.19
N GLY A 195 -5.04 35.81 -31.54
CA GLY A 195 -3.83 35.70 -32.36
C GLY A 195 -2.55 36.17 -31.65
N THR A 196 -2.56 36.31 -30.32
CA THR A 196 -1.40 36.76 -29.52
C THR A 196 -0.62 35.60 -28.90
N LEU A 197 -1.12 34.37 -29.04
CA LEU A 197 -0.43 33.19 -28.52
C LEU A 197 0.88 32.99 -29.27
N SER A 198 1.99 33.14 -28.55
CA SER A 198 3.32 32.92 -29.12
C SER A 198 3.51 31.43 -29.40
N HIS A 199 3.96 31.09 -30.62
CA HIS A 199 4.47 29.75 -30.90
C HIS A 199 5.90 29.66 -30.37
N GLN A 200 6.22 28.64 -29.55
CA GLN A 200 7.61 28.26 -29.37
C GLN A 200 8.06 27.58 -30.66
N VAL A 201 8.56 28.37 -31.61
CA VAL A 201 9.49 27.84 -32.60
C VAL A 201 10.80 27.64 -31.85
N ILE A 202 10.96 26.51 -31.17
CA ILE A 202 12.32 26.00 -30.98
C ILE A 202 12.81 25.75 -32.40
N ASP A 203 13.83 26.50 -32.79
CA ASP A 203 14.50 26.38 -34.07
C ASP A 203 15.08 24.96 -34.16
N LEU A 204 14.31 24.04 -34.76
CA LEU A 204 14.71 22.65 -35.02
C LEU A 204 15.75 22.60 -36.16
N GLN A 205 16.73 23.50 -36.15
CA GLN A 205 17.88 23.49 -37.06
C GLN A 205 19.01 22.58 -36.56
N GLY A 206 18.90 21.99 -35.36
CA GLY A 206 19.84 21.00 -34.85
C GLY A 206 19.47 19.57 -35.28
N PRO A 207 20.41 18.76 -35.80
CA PRO A 207 20.15 17.37 -36.17
C PRO A 207 19.98 16.52 -34.91
N LEU A 208 18.76 16.45 -34.37
CA LEU A 208 18.38 15.47 -33.34
C LEU A 208 18.19 14.05 -33.90
N LEU A 209 18.42 13.87 -35.22
CA LEU A 209 18.53 12.57 -35.86
C LEU A 209 19.96 12.01 -35.72
N GLY A 210 20.32 11.53 -34.53
CA GLY A 210 21.33 10.48 -34.39
C GLY A 210 20.84 9.18 -35.08
N PRO A 211 21.73 8.24 -35.47
CA PRO A 211 21.73 7.44 -36.72
C PRO A 211 20.59 6.43 -36.93
N ARG A 212 19.34 6.84 -36.73
CA ARG A 212 18.18 6.32 -37.42
C ARG A 212 17.59 7.53 -38.14
N GLY A 213 17.98 7.70 -39.40
CA GLY A 213 17.30 8.61 -40.31
C GLY A 213 15.79 8.34 -40.32
N PRO A 214 14.98 9.22 -40.93
CA PRO A 214 13.55 8.96 -41.09
C PRO A 214 13.39 7.51 -41.54
N LEU A 215 12.70 6.70 -40.72
CA LEU A 215 12.48 5.29 -41.03
C LEU A 215 12.03 5.23 -42.47
N ASN A 216 12.79 4.49 -43.28
CA ASN A 216 12.54 4.34 -44.70
C ASN A 216 11.03 4.09 -44.89
N PRO A 217 10.32 4.89 -45.72
CA PRO A 217 8.88 4.78 -45.90
C PRO A 217 8.44 3.49 -46.61
N SER A 218 9.32 2.49 -46.70
CA SER A 218 9.09 1.17 -47.30
C SER A 218 8.36 0.19 -46.38
N SER A 219 7.95 0.59 -45.18
CA SER A 219 6.90 -0.11 -44.40
C SER A 219 5.97 0.91 -43.69
N PRO A 220 5.20 1.71 -44.45
CA PRO A 220 4.62 2.95 -43.95
C PRO A 220 3.41 2.74 -43.02
N GLU A 221 2.67 1.64 -43.16
CA GLU A 221 1.41 1.46 -42.43
C GLU A 221 1.59 0.79 -41.07
N ARG A 222 2.42 -0.27 -40.99
CA ARG A 222 2.54 -1.07 -39.77
C ARG A 222 3.34 -0.36 -38.67
N SER A 223 4.27 0.53 -39.03
CA SER A 223 5.03 1.33 -38.06
C SER A 223 4.23 2.51 -37.50
N SER A 224 3.40 3.17 -38.32
CA SER A 224 2.63 4.35 -37.91
C SER A 224 1.47 4.00 -36.97
N TRP A 225 0.75 2.91 -37.25
CA TRP A 225 -0.36 2.44 -36.39
C TRP A 225 0.14 1.99 -35.01
N PHE A 226 1.32 1.37 -34.93
CA PHE A 226 1.90 0.98 -33.64
C PHE A 226 2.13 2.18 -32.72
N PHE A 227 2.73 3.26 -33.23
CA PHE A 227 2.98 4.47 -32.44
C PHE A 227 1.69 5.20 -32.03
N LEU A 228 0.68 5.23 -32.91
CA LEU A 228 -0.64 5.77 -32.56
C LEU A 228 -1.31 4.97 -31.44
N LEU A 229 -1.28 3.65 -31.53
CA LEU A 229 -1.83 2.76 -30.49
C LEU A 229 -1.04 2.85 -29.18
N ALA A 230 0.30 2.95 -29.25
CA ALA A 230 1.15 3.14 -28.08
C ALA A 230 0.92 4.50 -27.41
N ALA A 231 0.73 5.57 -28.18
CA ALA A 231 0.39 6.89 -27.68
C ALA A 231 -1.00 6.92 -27.04
N PHE A 232 -1.98 6.26 -27.66
CA PHE A 232 -3.30 6.06 -27.06
C PHE A 232 -3.23 5.27 -25.74
N ALA A 233 -2.47 4.17 -25.73
CA ALA A 233 -2.28 3.32 -24.55
C ALA A 233 -1.65 4.08 -23.37
N SER A 234 -0.61 4.89 -23.61
CA SER A 234 -0.03 5.70 -22.54
C SER A 234 -0.93 6.86 -22.14
N GLY A 235 -1.62 7.50 -23.10
CA GLY A 235 -2.55 8.59 -22.80
C GLY A 235 -3.75 8.16 -21.96
N CYS A 236 -4.15 6.89 -22.04
CA CYS A 236 -5.20 6.31 -21.20
C CYS A 236 -4.92 6.39 -19.69
N THR A 237 -3.69 6.71 -19.28
CA THR A 237 -3.36 7.03 -17.88
C THR A 237 -4.04 8.30 -17.37
N ALA A 238 -4.58 9.14 -18.25
CA ALA A 238 -5.45 10.26 -17.85
C ALA A 238 -6.72 9.83 -17.09
N MET A 239 -7.12 8.55 -17.20
CA MET A 239 -8.37 8.04 -16.62
C MET A 239 -8.18 7.32 -15.29
N THR A 240 -6.95 7.25 -14.79
CA THR A 240 -6.68 6.56 -13.54
C THR A 240 -7.16 7.39 -12.35
N GLY A 241 -7.38 6.78 -11.20
CA GLY A 241 -7.90 7.48 -10.01
C GLY A 241 -9.40 7.78 -10.05
N VAL A 242 -10.10 7.48 -11.15
CA VAL A 242 -11.57 7.64 -11.25
C VAL A 242 -12.29 6.72 -10.25
N GLU A 243 -11.68 5.57 -9.97
CA GLU A 243 -12.11 4.57 -9.00
C GLU A 243 -12.04 5.04 -7.54
N ALA A 244 -11.23 6.05 -7.22
CA ALA A 244 -11.04 6.54 -5.84
C ALA A 244 -12.37 6.99 -5.22
N ILE A 245 -13.22 7.70 -5.97
CA ILE A 245 -14.57 8.10 -5.49
C ILE A 245 -15.47 6.87 -5.24
N SER A 246 -15.33 5.82 -6.05
CA SER A 246 -16.13 4.59 -5.91
C SER A 246 -15.70 3.71 -4.73
N ASN A 247 -14.43 3.82 -4.34
CA ASN A 247 -13.89 3.18 -3.14
C ASN A 247 -14.27 3.98 -1.88
N GLY A 248 -14.28 5.31 -1.99
CA GLY A 248 -14.53 6.25 -0.90
C GLY A 248 -15.99 6.55 -0.54
N VAL A 249 -16.98 5.85 -1.12
CA VAL A 249 -18.42 6.15 -0.91
C VAL A 249 -18.82 6.30 0.58
N PRO A 250 -18.38 5.44 1.52
CA PRO A 250 -18.76 5.54 2.93
C PRO A 250 -18.30 6.83 3.63
N ALA A 251 -17.31 7.54 3.07
CA ALA A 251 -16.78 8.77 3.64
C ALA A 251 -17.67 10.00 3.37
N PHE A 252 -18.66 9.90 2.48
CA PHE A 252 -19.55 11.01 2.15
C PHE A 252 -20.62 11.24 3.24
N LYS A 253 -21.14 12.47 3.32
CA LYS A 253 -22.36 12.75 4.09
C LYS A 253 -23.58 12.06 3.46
N LYS A 254 -24.52 11.63 4.31
CA LYS A 254 -25.82 11.07 3.87
C LYS A 254 -26.58 12.09 3.01
N PRO A 255 -27.24 11.67 1.91
CA PRO A 255 -27.19 10.34 1.29
C PRO A 255 -25.84 10.07 0.58
N GLU A 256 -25.09 9.04 1.00
CA GLU A 256 -23.69 8.83 0.59
C GLU A 256 -23.55 8.62 -0.93
N SER A 257 -24.28 7.63 -1.47
CA SER A 257 -24.23 7.26 -2.89
C SER A 257 -24.62 8.41 -3.83
N ALA A 258 -25.68 9.17 -3.50
CA ALA A 258 -26.12 10.28 -4.35
C ALA A 258 -25.07 11.41 -4.41
N ASN A 259 -24.44 11.71 -3.27
CA ASN A 259 -23.38 12.70 -3.19
C ASN A 259 -22.10 12.24 -3.91
N ALA A 260 -21.71 10.97 -3.76
CA ALA A 260 -20.58 10.38 -4.47
C ALA A 260 -20.77 10.41 -5.99
N ARG A 261 -21.96 10.01 -6.50
CA ARG A 261 -22.27 10.08 -7.94
C ARG A 261 -22.19 11.49 -8.51
N THR A 262 -22.70 12.48 -7.77
CA THR A 262 -22.66 13.88 -8.22
C THR A 262 -21.22 14.39 -8.27
N THR A 263 -20.42 14.00 -7.28
CA THR A 263 -18.99 14.34 -7.19
C THR A 263 -18.20 13.71 -8.33
N LEU A 264 -18.45 12.44 -8.65
CA LEU A 264 -17.86 11.74 -9.80
C LEU A 264 -18.16 12.47 -11.12
N THR A 265 -19.41 12.92 -11.33
CA THR A 265 -19.77 13.67 -12.54
C THR A 265 -18.99 14.98 -12.65
N TRP A 266 -18.88 15.75 -11.56
CA TRP A 266 -18.09 16.99 -11.57
C TRP A 266 -16.60 16.73 -11.82
N MET A 267 -16.03 15.69 -11.21
CA MET A 267 -14.65 15.29 -11.46
C MET A 267 -14.42 14.99 -12.93
N ILE A 268 -15.26 14.17 -13.57
CA ILE A 268 -15.13 13.81 -14.99
C ILE A 268 -15.20 15.06 -15.89
N VAL A 269 -16.13 15.98 -15.60
CA VAL A 269 -16.28 17.23 -16.36
C VAL A 269 -15.03 18.09 -16.26
N ILE A 270 -14.51 18.30 -15.04
CA ILE A 270 -13.31 19.12 -14.81
C ILE A 270 -12.09 18.45 -15.45
N LEU A 271 -11.91 17.14 -15.24
CA LEU A 271 -10.83 16.35 -15.83
C LEU A 271 -10.85 16.44 -17.36
N THR A 272 -12.01 16.26 -17.97
CA THR A 272 -12.18 16.36 -19.42
C THR A 272 -11.79 17.74 -19.95
N ALA A 273 -12.29 18.81 -19.31
CA ALA A 273 -11.99 20.18 -19.72
C ALA A 273 -10.48 20.48 -19.60
N MET A 274 -9.86 20.04 -18.50
CA MET A 274 -8.42 20.24 -18.27
C MET A 274 -7.57 19.43 -19.24
N PHE A 275 -7.88 18.15 -19.44
CA PHE A 275 -7.12 17.24 -20.30
C PHE A 275 -7.18 17.63 -21.78
N VAL A 276 -8.38 17.96 -22.29
CA VAL A 276 -8.55 18.45 -23.68
C VAL A 276 -7.90 19.82 -23.83
N GLY A 277 -8.10 20.71 -22.87
CA GLY A 277 -7.54 22.06 -22.90
C GLY A 277 -6.01 22.06 -22.94
N ILE A 278 -5.36 21.27 -22.08
CA ILE A 278 -3.89 21.16 -22.10
C ILE A 278 -3.39 20.47 -23.36
N SER A 279 -4.06 19.41 -23.85
CA SER A 279 -3.68 18.71 -25.09
C SER A 279 -3.76 19.63 -26.30
N PHE A 280 -4.81 20.45 -26.36
CA PHE A 280 -4.98 21.44 -27.41
C PHE A 280 -3.89 22.52 -27.34
N LEU A 281 -3.67 23.12 -26.16
CA LEU A 281 -2.65 24.16 -26.02
C LEU A 281 -1.25 23.63 -26.26
N ALA A 282 -0.92 22.41 -25.80
CA ALA A 282 0.37 21.76 -26.07
C ALA A 282 0.66 21.66 -27.57
N ARG A 283 -0.36 21.30 -28.37
CA ARG A 283 -0.26 21.30 -29.83
C ARG A 283 -0.02 22.72 -30.38
N GLN A 284 -0.78 23.72 -29.91
CA GLN A 284 -0.68 25.07 -30.43
C GLN A 284 0.67 25.71 -30.11
N VAL A 285 1.18 25.55 -28.88
CA VAL A 285 2.47 26.14 -28.50
C VAL A 285 3.66 25.43 -29.13
N GLY A 286 3.46 24.26 -29.75
CA GLY A 286 4.54 23.43 -30.29
C GLY A 286 5.34 22.70 -29.21
N ALA A 287 4.69 22.31 -28.11
CA ALA A 287 5.35 21.65 -26.99
C ALA A 287 6.00 20.34 -27.43
N THR A 288 7.25 20.12 -27.03
CA THR A 288 8.00 18.92 -27.40
C THR A 288 8.31 18.10 -26.15
N PRO A 289 8.08 16.77 -26.18
CA PRO A 289 8.38 15.93 -25.04
C PRO A 289 9.89 15.83 -24.86
N HIS A 290 10.35 15.94 -23.61
CA HIS A 290 11.72 15.56 -23.30
C HIS A 290 11.78 14.03 -23.16
N ALA A 291 12.43 13.36 -24.11
CA ALA A 291 12.78 11.95 -23.96
C ALA A 291 14.05 11.88 -23.11
N SER A 292 13.90 11.53 -21.83
CA SER A 292 14.98 11.16 -20.92
C SER A 292 15.70 9.91 -21.44
N GLY A 293 16.54 10.09 -22.46
CA GLY A 293 17.20 9.01 -23.19
C GLY A 293 17.61 9.32 -24.64
N PHE A 294 17.18 10.43 -25.23
CA PHE A 294 17.59 10.83 -26.58
C PHE A 294 18.12 12.28 -26.60
N GLY A 295 19.45 12.40 -26.66
CA GLY A 295 20.15 13.67 -26.88
C GLY A 295 20.66 14.31 -25.59
N ALA A 296 21.98 14.49 -25.50
CA ALA A 296 22.67 15.10 -24.37
C ALA A 296 22.49 16.64 -24.29
N ASP A 297 21.74 17.25 -25.20
CA ASP A 297 21.74 18.71 -25.42
C ASP A 297 20.36 19.37 -25.26
N ALA A 298 19.39 18.73 -24.62
CA ALA A 298 18.15 19.42 -24.22
C ALA A 298 18.45 20.31 -23.00
N VAL A 299 18.59 21.62 -23.23
CA VAL A 299 19.06 22.62 -22.26
C VAL A 299 18.20 22.72 -20.99
N ILE A 300 16.94 22.24 -20.98
CA ILE A 300 16.10 22.16 -19.77
C ILE A 300 15.08 21.01 -19.87
N ASN A 301 15.05 20.12 -18.88
CA ASN A 301 14.04 19.06 -18.74
C ASN A 301 12.74 19.64 -18.14
N GLU A 302 11.85 20.11 -19.01
CA GLU A 302 10.55 20.70 -18.62
C GLU A 302 9.38 19.81 -19.03
N THR A 303 8.41 19.65 -18.12
CA THR A 303 7.14 18.97 -18.43
C THR A 303 6.32 19.72 -19.48
N ILE A 304 5.39 19.02 -20.14
CA ILE A 304 4.47 19.67 -21.10
C ILE A 304 3.62 20.77 -20.44
N PRO A 305 3.01 20.58 -19.25
CA PRO A 305 2.35 21.69 -18.56
C PRO A 305 3.29 22.86 -18.24
N SER A 306 4.57 22.60 -17.94
CA SER A 306 5.59 23.65 -17.74
C SER A 306 5.83 24.45 -19.02
N GLN A 307 6.03 23.78 -20.16
CA GLN A 307 6.23 24.44 -21.46
C GLN A 307 5.00 25.27 -21.87
N VAL A 308 3.79 24.72 -21.67
CA VAL A 308 2.54 25.45 -21.93
C VAL A 308 2.43 26.67 -21.02
N ALA A 309 2.64 26.52 -19.70
CA ALA A 309 2.58 27.63 -18.76
C ALA A 309 3.60 28.73 -19.10
N ARG A 310 4.84 28.34 -19.41
CA ARG A 310 5.92 29.28 -19.78
C ARG A 310 5.57 30.05 -21.04
N THR A 311 4.93 29.41 -22.02
CA THR A 311 4.54 30.05 -23.27
C THR A 311 3.33 30.96 -23.08
N VAL A 312 2.27 30.45 -22.44
CA VAL A 312 1.02 31.20 -22.18
C VAL A 312 1.27 32.42 -21.29
N PHE A 313 2.15 32.33 -20.29
CA PHE A 313 2.45 33.45 -19.41
C PHE A 313 3.67 34.29 -19.83
N HIS A 314 4.21 34.08 -21.03
CA HIS A 314 5.36 34.82 -21.57
C HIS A 314 6.61 34.78 -20.68
N GLY A 315 6.91 33.63 -20.07
CA GLY A 315 8.13 33.40 -19.29
C GLY A 315 7.89 32.79 -17.91
N ARG A 316 8.94 32.81 -17.07
CA ARG A 316 8.94 32.27 -15.71
C ARG A 316 8.53 33.32 -14.68
N ASN A 317 7.25 33.69 -14.68
CA ASN A 317 6.68 34.65 -13.73
C ASN A 317 5.92 33.96 -12.58
N ILE A 318 5.27 34.76 -11.72
CA ILE A 318 4.52 34.25 -10.57
C ILE A 318 3.42 33.25 -10.97
N PHE A 319 2.79 33.41 -12.14
CA PHE A 319 1.76 32.48 -12.63
C PHE A 319 2.37 31.14 -13.06
N PHE A 320 3.53 31.18 -13.73
CA PHE A 320 4.30 29.97 -14.07
C PHE A 320 4.67 29.19 -12.80
N TYR A 321 5.28 29.85 -11.81
CA TYR A 321 5.63 29.18 -10.54
C TYR A 321 4.39 28.70 -9.78
N GLY A 322 3.27 29.44 -9.87
CA GLY A 322 1.98 29.02 -9.33
C GLY A 322 1.49 27.71 -9.93
N VAL A 323 1.55 27.54 -11.26
CA VAL A 323 1.17 26.28 -11.95
C VAL A 323 2.08 25.13 -11.53
N GLN A 324 3.40 25.34 -11.48
CA GLN A 324 4.34 24.30 -11.06
C GLN A 324 4.14 23.88 -9.61
N ALA A 325 3.95 24.84 -8.70
CA ALA A 325 3.64 24.57 -7.29
C ALA A 325 2.31 23.83 -7.14
N ALA A 326 1.28 24.25 -7.88
CA ALA A 326 -0.01 23.58 -7.85
C ALA A 326 0.09 22.13 -8.34
N THR A 327 0.86 21.90 -9.41
CA THR A 327 1.13 20.56 -9.98
C THR A 327 1.86 19.67 -8.98
N ALA A 328 2.93 20.16 -8.36
CA ALA A 328 3.67 19.41 -7.36
C ALA A 328 2.79 19.05 -6.14
N LEU A 329 2.00 20.00 -5.65
CA LEU A 329 1.14 19.80 -4.48
C LEU A 329 -0.02 18.82 -4.75
N ILE A 330 -0.66 18.88 -5.93
CA ILE A 330 -1.74 17.95 -6.26
C ILE A 330 -1.24 16.52 -6.42
N LEU A 331 -0.02 16.34 -6.94
CA LEU A 331 0.60 15.02 -7.10
C LEU A 331 1.05 14.43 -5.76
N VAL A 332 1.53 15.25 -4.83
CA VAL A 332 1.75 14.83 -3.44
C VAL A 332 0.42 14.39 -2.79
N LEU A 333 -0.68 15.09 -3.08
CA LEU A 333 -2.00 14.74 -2.57
C LEU A 333 -2.55 13.45 -3.22
N ALA A 334 -2.32 13.24 -4.51
CA ALA A 334 -2.67 12.00 -5.22
C ALA A 334 -2.01 10.77 -4.56
N ALA A 335 -0.72 10.87 -4.22
CA ALA A 335 -0.04 9.82 -3.47
C ALA A 335 -0.71 9.55 -2.11
N ASN A 336 -1.20 10.58 -1.42
CA ASN A 336 -1.90 10.43 -0.13
C ASN A 336 -3.21 9.62 -0.27
N THR A 337 -3.91 9.68 -1.41
CA THR A 337 -5.10 8.86 -1.66
C THR A 337 -4.78 7.36 -1.55
N SER A 338 -3.62 6.94 -2.09
CA SER A 338 -3.16 5.55 -1.97
C SER A 338 -2.80 5.14 -0.54
N TYR A 339 -2.24 6.07 0.26
CA TYR A 339 -1.99 5.83 1.70
C TYR A 339 -3.28 5.62 2.49
N ALA A 340 -4.39 6.24 2.07
CA ALA A 340 -5.70 6.05 2.68
C ALA A 340 -6.38 4.74 2.24
N ASP A 341 -6.27 4.36 0.96
CA ASP A 341 -7.06 3.26 0.39
C ASP A 341 -6.34 1.90 0.38
N PHE A 342 -5.00 1.86 0.31
CA PHE A 342 -4.25 0.59 0.36
C PHE A 342 -4.50 -0.20 1.66
N PRO A 343 -4.42 0.40 2.86
CA PRO A 343 -4.73 -0.34 4.09
C PRO A 343 -6.19 -0.82 4.15
N ARG A 344 -7.14 -0.05 3.58
CA ARG A 344 -8.55 -0.45 3.52
C ARG A 344 -8.76 -1.67 2.62
N LEU A 345 -8.11 -1.70 1.46
CA LEU A 345 -8.19 -2.85 0.55
C LEU A 345 -7.54 -4.10 1.14
N THR A 346 -6.34 -3.98 1.70
CA THR A 346 -5.67 -5.11 2.38
C THR A 346 -6.53 -5.66 3.53
N GLN A 347 -7.24 -4.80 4.24
CA GLN A 347 -8.18 -5.22 5.27
C GLN A 347 -9.35 -6.03 4.70
N LEU A 348 -9.97 -5.57 3.60
CA LEU A 348 -11.09 -6.29 2.98
C LEU A 348 -10.68 -7.70 2.55
N ILE A 349 -9.51 -7.82 1.92
CA ILE A 349 -8.94 -9.11 1.48
C ILE A 349 -8.56 -9.99 2.69
N ALA A 350 -8.03 -9.40 3.77
CA ALA A 350 -7.66 -10.11 4.98
C ALA A 350 -8.89 -10.63 5.77
N ARG A 351 -9.99 -9.87 5.79
CA ARG A 351 -11.28 -10.33 6.37
C ARG A 351 -11.82 -11.56 5.64
N ASP A 352 -11.59 -11.63 4.34
CA ASP A 352 -11.93 -12.80 3.53
C ASP A 352 -10.93 -13.97 3.68
N ARG A 353 -9.93 -13.84 4.56
CA ARG A 353 -8.86 -14.83 4.82
C ARG A 353 -7.93 -15.07 3.64
N TYR A 354 -7.73 -14.07 2.77
CA TYR A 354 -6.79 -14.13 1.64
C TYR A 354 -5.50 -13.33 1.88
N MET A 355 -5.39 -12.65 3.02
CA MET A 355 -4.20 -11.95 3.47
C MET A 355 -3.93 -12.27 4.96
N PRO A 356 -2.72 -12.00 5.48
CA PRO A 356 -2.40 -12.26 6.87
C PRO A 356 -3.43 -11.61 7.82
N LYS A 357 -3.89 -12.37 8.84
CA LYS A 357 -4.90 -11.89 9.81
C LYS A 357 -4.53 -10.56 10.48
N GLN A 358 -3.24 -10.25 10.54
CA GLN A 358 -2.75 -8.96 11.03
C GLN A 358 -3.36 -7.78 10.30
N PHE A 359 -3.76 -7.87 9.02
CA PHE A 359 -4.38 -6.78 8.27
C PHE A 359 -5.89 -6.61 8.54
N ALA A 360 -6.55 -7.55 9.23
CA ALA A 360 -8.01 -7.56 9.34
C ALA A 360 -8.59 -6.58 10.41
N SER A 361 -7.79 -6.20 11.42
CA SER A 361 -8.24 -5.38 12.56
C SER A 361 -8.07 -3.87 12.34
N LEU A 362 -9.17 -3.12 12.40
CA LEU A 362 -9.18 -1.64 12.33
C LEU A 362 -8.69 -0.94 13.60
N GLY A 363 -8.77 -1.62 14.75
CA GLY A 363 -8.74 -0.98 16.07
C GLY A 363 -7.36 -0.67 16.62
N ASP A 364 -6.30 -1.17 16.02
CA ASP A 364 -4.94 -0.98 16.52
C ASP A 364 -4.13 -0.23 15.47
N ARG A 365 -3.63 0.98 15.79
CA ARG A 365 -2.80 1.80 14.87
C ARG A 365 -1.71 0.94 14.17
N LEU A 366 -1.22 -0.10 14.85
CA LEU A 366 -0.29 -1.10 14.33
C LEU A 366 -0.68 -1.66 12.96
N VAL A 367 -1.93 -2.04 12.78
CA VAL A 367 -2.36 -2.83 11.62
C VAL A 367 -2.50 -1.96 10.39
N PHE A 368 -3.11 -0.79 10.57
CA PHE A 368 -3.14 0.26 9.55
C PHE A 368 -1.71 0.73 9.19
N SER A 369 -0.81 0.79 10.19
CA SER A 369 0.60 1.15 9.99
C SER A 369 1.37 0.15 9.12
N ASN A 370 1.09 -1.16 9.23
CA ASN A 370 1.75 -2.16 8.41
C ASN A 370 1.44 -1.96 6.91
N GLY A 371 0.18 -1.66 6.57
CA GLY A 371 -0.22 -1.33 5.20
C GLY A 371 0.53 -0.11 4.66
N ILE A 372 0.58 0.97 5.46
CA ILE A 372 1.32 2.21 5.12
C ILE A 372 2.81 1.95 4.90
N LEU A 373 3.46 1.18 5.80
CA LEU A 373 4.89 0.90 5.71
C LEU A 373 5.24 0.04 4.49
N ILE A 374 4.43 -0.97 4.19
CA ILE A 374 4.61 -1.81 2.99
C ILE A 374 4.45 -0.98 1.73
N LEU A 375 3.40 -0.14 1.66
CA LEU A 375 3.18 0.76 0.54
C LEU A 375 4.38 1.70 0.34
N ALA A 376 4.86 2.34 1.40
CA ALA A 376 6.01 3.24 1.36
C ALA A 376 7.28 2.52 0.90
N LEU A 377 7.56 1.33 1.42
CA LEU A 377 8.74 0.54 1.07
C LEU A 377 8.71 0.10 -0.40
N LEU A 378 7.59 -0.44 -0.88
CA LEU A 378 7.46 -0.87 -2.27
C LEU A 378 7.53 0.32 -3.23
N SER A 379 6.90 1.45 -2.90
CA SER A 379 6.94 2.66 -3.71
C SER A 379 8.36 3.24 -3.77
N ALA A 380 9.07 3.29 -2.63
CA ALA A 380 10.46 3.73 -2.57
C ALA A 380 11.38 2.83 -3.40
N LEU A 381 11.17 1.50 -3.33
CA LEU A 381 11.94 0.54 -4.13
C LEU A 381 11.75 0.79 -5.63
N LEU A 382 10.51 0.99 -6.10
CA LEU A 382 10.24 1.31 -7.50
C LEU A 382 10.90 2.64 -7.92
N ILE A 383 10.81 3.69 -7.09
CA ILE A 383 11.47 4.97 -7.40
C ILE A 383 12.99 4.80 -7.53
N ILE A 384 13.62 3.99 -6.67
CA ILE A 384 15.07 3.73 -6.75
C ILE A 384 15.41 2.96 -8.04
N VAL A 385 14.66 1.89 -8.34
CA VAL A 385 14.89 1.05 -9.53
C VAL A 385 14.72 1.84 -10.82
N PHE A 386 13.66 2.65 -10.92
CA PHE A 386 13.36 3.46 -12.11
C PHE A 386 14.01 4.86 -12.07
N LYS A 387 14.86 5.14 -11.07
CA LYS A 387 15.57 6.42 -10.90
C LYS A 387 14.64 7.66 -10.97
N ALA A 388 13.46 7.55 -10.38
CA ALA A 388 12.37 8.53 -10.42
C ALA A 388 11.95 8.95 -11.86
N SER A 389 12.02 8.02 -12.83
CA SER A 389 11.54 8.25 -14.20
C SER A 389 10.04 7.96 -14.29
N VAL A 390 9.25 9.01 -14.57
CA VAL A 390 7.79 8.90 -14.77
C VAL A 390 7.48 8.00 -15.97
N ASN A 391 8.16 8.23 -17.10
CA ASN A 391 7.99 7.47 -18.34
C ASN A 391 8.23 5.95 -18.15
N GLY A 392 9.14 5.58 -17.23
CA GLY A 392 9.41 4.17 -16.92
C GLY A 392 8.38 3.53 -15.99
N LEU A 393 7.70 4.32 -15.16
CA LEU A 393 6.73 3.85 -14.17
C LEU A 393 5.31 3.75 -14.77
N ILE A 394 4.94 4.67 -15.65
CA ILE A 394 3.58 4.75 -16.23
C ILE A 394 3.14 3.47 -16.98
N PRO A 395 3.97 2.80 -17.78
CA PRO A 395 3.57 1.57 -18.47
C PRO A 395 3.13 0.44 -17.53
N LEU A 396 3.70 0.38 -16.32
CA LEU A 396 3.33 -0.60 -15.30
C LEU A 396 1.90 -0.33 -14.79
N TYR A 397 1.57 0.94 -14.64
CA TYR A 397 0.35 1.42 -13.99
C TYR A 397 -0.91 1.13 -14.81
N ALA A 398 -0.85 1.38 -16.12
CA ALA A 398 -2.01 1.23 -17.01
C ALA A 398 -2.58 -0.20 -17.03
N VAL A 399 -1.75 -1.23 -16.90
CA VAL A 399 -2.23 -2.63 -16.94
C VAL A 399 -3.18 -2.95 -15.79
N GLY A 400 -2.84 -2.53 -14.56
CA GLY A 400 -3.60 -2.83 -13.35
C GLY A 400 -4.98 -2.17 -13.36
N VAL A 401 -5.03 -0.87 -13.67
CA VAL A 401 -6.26 -0.09 -13.75
C VAL A 401 -7.23 -0.68 -14.77
N PHE A 402 -6.77 -0.98 -15.98
CA PHE A 402 -7.66 -1.49 -17.02
C PHE A 402 -8.14 -2.91 -16.76
N LEU A 403 -7.31 -3.77 -16.17
CA LEU A 403 -7.76 -5.08 -15.72
C LEU A 403 -8.87 -4.96 -14.65
N SER A 404 -8.65 -4.07 -13.67
CA SER A 404 -9.62 -3.75 -12.64
C SER A 404 -10.92 -3.21 -13.22
N PHE A 405 -10.84 -2.30 -14.20
CA PHE A 405 -12.01 -1.77 -14.92
C PHE A 405 -12.74 -2.88 -15.67
N THR A 406 -12.06 -3.68 -16.48
CA THR A 406 -12.69 -4.78 -17.24
C THR A 406 -13.43 -5.74 -16.31
N LEU A 407 -12.81 -6.17 -15.21
CA LEU A 407 -13.43 -7.07 -14.24
C LEU A 407 -14.64 -6.42 -13.55
N SER A 408 -14.54 -5.15 -13.18
CA SER A 408 -15.65 -4.40 -12.56
C SER A 408 -16.82 -4.25 -13.52
N GLN A 409 -16.55 -3.84 -14.78
CA GLN A 409 -17.56 -3.69 -15.83
C GLN A 409 -18.26 -5.03 -16.12
N SER A 410 -17.50 -6.10 -16.32
CA SER A 410 -18.04 -7.45 -16.54
C SER A 410 -18.86 -7.93 -15.33
N GLY A 411 -18.41 -7.63 -14.11
CA GLY A 411 -19.15 -7.90 -12.88
C GLY A 411 -20.51 -7.18 -12.85
N MET A 412 -20.54 -5.91 -13.22
CA MET A 412 -21.77 -5.12 -13.30
C MET A 412 -22.73 -5.62 -14.38
N VAL A 413 -22.22 -6.11 -15.52
CA VAL A 413 -23.08 -6.78 -16.52
C VAL A 413 -23.82 -7.97 -15.90
N ARG A 414 -23.10 -8.86 -15.20
CA ARG A 414 -23.70 -10.02 -14.51
C ARG A 414 -24.64 -9.60 -13.37
N HIS A 415 -24.31 -8.53 -12.66
CA HIS A 415 -25.17 -7.93 -11.63
C HIS A 415 -26.55 -7.56 -12.20
N TRP A 416 -26.58 -6.84 -13.33
CA TRP A 416 -27.84 -6.40 -13.96
C TRP A 416 -28.66 -7.57 -14.53
N PHE A 417 -28.00 -8.58 -15.09
CA PHE A 417 -28.69 -9.80 -15.54
C PHE A 417 -29.31 -10.61 -14.39
N ARG A 418 -28.72 -10.55 -13.19
CA ARG A 418 -29.21 -11.24 -11.98
C ARG A 418 -30.39 -10.51 -11.33
N LEU A 419 -30.28 -9.20 -11.09
CA LEU A 419 -31.30 -8.44 -10.35
C LEU A 419 -32.47 -7.93 -11.21
N ARG A 420 -32.26 -7.69 -12.51
CA ARG A 420 -33.29 -7.28 -13.50
C ARG A 420 -34.21 -6.11 -13.05
N GLY A 421 -33.66 -5.11 -12.37
CA GLY A 421 -34.38 -3.91 -11.93
C GLY A 421 -34.82 -2.98 -13.08
N ARG A 422 -35.48 -1.86 -12.78
CA ARG A 422 -35.93 -0.89 -13.80
C ARG A 422 -34.75 -0.35 -14.62
N GLY A 423 -34.85 -0.45 -15.95
CA GLY A 423 -33.80 0.02 -16.87
C GLY A 423 -32.55 -0.87 -16.95
N TRP A 424 -32.61 -2.10 -16.43
CA TRP A 424 -31.47 -3.02 -16.39
C TRP A 424 -30.85 -3.30 -17.76
N HIS A 425 -31.64 -3.33 -18.84
CA HIS A 425 -31.14 -3.53 -20.20
C HIS A 425 -30.16 -2.43 -20.61
N VAL A 426 -30.51 -1.17 -20.37
CA VAL A 426 -29.66 -0.02 -20.71
C VAL A 426 -28.39 -0.05 -19.88
N SER A 427 -28.51 -0.30 -18.57
CA SER A 427 -27.36 -0.41 -17.69
C SER A 427 -26.43 -1.57 -18.07
N ALA A 428 -26.99 -2.72 -18.46
CA ALA A 428 -26.22 -3.87 -18.92
C ALA A 428 -25.49 -3.59 -20.24
N VAL A 429 -26.14 -2.91 -21.20
CA VAL A 429 -25.51 -2.52 -22.47
C VAL A 429 -24.37 -1.54 -22.23
N VAL A 430 -24.57 -0.51 -21.40
CA VAL A 430 -23.52 0.47 -21.08
C VAL A 430 -22.30 -0.20 -20.44
N ASN A 431 -22.51 -1.07 -19.44
CA ASN A 431 -21.41 -1.81 -18.83
C ASN A 431 -20.79 -2.83 -19.78
N GLY A 432 -21.57 -3.42 -20.70
CA GLY A 432 -21.07 -4.33 -21.72
C GLY A 432 -20.14 -3.64 -22.70
N VAL A 433 -20.54 -2.46 -23.20
CA VAL A 433 -19.67 -1.60 -24.04
C VAL A 433 -18.43 -1.18 -23.26
N GLY A 434 -18.56 -0.79 -21.99
CA GLY A 434 -17.42 -0.48 -21.12
C GLY A 434 -16.47 -1.65 -20.92
N ALA A 435 -16.99 -2.87 -20.70
CA ALA A 435 -16.18 -4.08 -20.54
C ALA A 435 -15.38 -4.39 -21.81
N VAL A 436 -16.02 -4.31 -22.99
CA VAL A 436 -15.34 -4.53 -24.27
C VAL A 436 -14.31 -3.44 -24.54
N ALA A 437 -14.65 -2.17 -24.34
CA ALA A 437 -13.73 -1.05 -24.59
C ALA A 437 -12.49 -1.12 -23.68
N THR A 438 -12.68 -1.38 -22.38
CA THR A 438 -11.56 -1.53 -21.43
C THR A 438 -10.73 -2.77 -21.70
N LEU A 439 -11.35 -3.88 -22.13
CA LEU A 439 -10.63 -5.09 -22.55
C LEU A 439 -9.78 -4.84 -23.79
N VAL A 440 -10.32 -4.16 -24.80
CA VAL A 440 -9.56 -3.77 -26.00
C VAL A 440 -8.35 -2.92 -25.61
N VAL A 441 -8.54 -1.94 -24.73
CA VAL A 441 -7.43 -1.10 -24.25
C VAL A 441 -6.40 -1.91 -23.47
N LEU A 442 -6.84 -2.83 -22.61
CA LEU A 442 -5.94 -3.76 -21.90
C LEU A 442 -5.09 -4.60 -22.87
N LEU A 443 -5.68 -5.10 -23.95
CA LEU A 443 -4.96 -5.85 -25.00
C LEU A 443 -3.99 -4.95 -25.78
N ILE A 444 -4.36 -3.70 -26.06
CA ILE A 444 -3.46 -2.73 -26.71
C ILE A 444 -2.28 -2.43 -25.79
N ILE A 445 -2.50 -2.15 -24.50
CA ILE A 445 -1.42 -1.94 -23.53
C ILE A 445 -0.54 -3.19 -23.44
N GLY A 446 -1.15 -4.37 -23.28
CA GLY A 446 -0.43 -5.63 -23.17
C GLY A 446 0.43 -5.97 -24.40
N SER A 447 0.05 -5.53 -25.59
CA SER A 447 0.81 -5.76 -26.83
C SER A 447 1.83 -4.66 -27.15
N THR A 448 1.49 -3.39 -26.94
CA THR A 448 2.36 -2.25 -27.27
C THR A 448 3.38 -1.94 -26.18
N LYS A 449 3.03 -2.16 -24.91
CA LYS A 449 3.84 -1.81 -23.73
C LYS A 449 4.55 -3.00 -23.08
N PHE A 450 4.42 -4.19 -23.67
CA PHE A 450 5.03 -5.40 -23.11
C PHE A 450 6.53 -5.21 -22.85
N LEU A 451 7.25 -4.71 -23.85
CA LEU A 451 8.71 -4.49 -23.77
C LEU A 451 9.09 -3.25 -22.95
N GLU A 452 8.17 -2.31 -22.73
CA GLU A 452 8.38 -1.10 -21.94
C GLU A 452 8.21 -1.34 -20.42
N GLY A 453 7.83 -2.55 -20.01
CA GLY A 453 7.74 -2.95 -18.59
C GLY A 453 6.41 -3.55 -18.17
N ALA A 454 5.36 -3.47 -19.00
CA ALA A 454 4.02 -4.00 -18.67
C ALA A 454 4.04 -5.51 -18.30
N TRP A 455 5.03 -6.27 -18.83
CA TRP A 455 5.24 -7.68 -18.49
C TRP A 455 5.39 -7.93 -16.98
N LEU A 456 5.96 -6.97 -16.23
CA LEU A 456 6.17 -7.10 -14.79
C LEU A 456 4.82 -7.25 -14.07
N VAL A 457 3.83 -6.43 -14.42
CA VAL A 457 2.51 -6.45 -13.78
C VAL A 457 1.70 -7.65 -14.24
N VAL A 458 1.80 -8.04 -15.51
CA VAL A 458 1.20 -9.28 -16.04
C VAL A 458 1.70 -10.51 -15.29
N LEU A 459 2.96 -10.52 -14.82
CA LEU A 459 3.53 -11.59 -14.00
C LEU A 459 3.15 -11.45 -12.51
N LEU A 460 3.23 -10.24 -11.97
CA LEU A 460 3.06 -9.97 -10.54
C LEU A 460 1.63 -10.25 -10.06
N ILE A 461 0.62 -9.96 -10.89
CA ILE A 461 -0.80 -10.20 -10.54
C ILE A 461 -1.06 -11.70 -10.27
N PRO A 462 -0.75 -12.64 -11.18
CA PRO A 462 -0.86 -14.08 -10.91
C PRO A 462 -0.10 -14.52 -9.67
N VAL A 463 1.13 -14.03 -9.46
CA VAL A 463 1.94 -14.38 -8.28
C VAL A 463 1.24 -13.94 -7.00
N LEU A 464 0.72 -12.70 -6.93
CA LEU A 464 -0.04 -12.24 -5.77
C LEU A 464 -1.31 -13.05 -5.55
N VAL A 465 -2.03 -13.41 -6.61
CA VAL A 465 -3.22 -14.27 -6.52
C VAL A 465 -2.87 -15.65 -5.97
N LEU A 466 -1.76 -16.26 -6.40
CA LEU A 466 -1.28 -17.54 -5.86
C LEU A 466 -0.91 -17.43 -4.39
N VAL A 467 -0.27 -16.34 -3.97
CA VAL A 467 0.03 -16.05 -2.56
C VAL A 467 -1.27 -15.95 -1.75
N PHE A 468 -2.27 -15.23 -2.25
CA PHE A 468 -3.58 -15.11 -1.58
C PHE A 468 -4.27 -16.46 -1.39
N ILE A 469 -4.28 -17.29 -2.44
CA ILE A 469 -4.85 -18.64 -2.38
C ILE A 469 -4.06 -19.52 -1.41
N GLY A 470 -2.73 -19.45 -1.44
CA GLY A 470 -1.85 -20.19 -0.52
C GLY A 470 -2.11 -19.85 0.95
N ILE A 471 -2.28 -18.55 1.27
CA ILE A 471 -2.65 -18.10 2.61
C ILE A 471 -4.03 -18.64 3.02
N HIS A 472 -5.00 -18.59 2.12
CA HIS A 472 -6.35 -19.08 2.39
C HIS A 472 -6.36 -20.58 2.68
N HIS A 473 -5.66 -21.38 1.85
CA HIS A 473 -5.52 -22.82 2.08
C HIS A 473 -4.81 -23.12 3.39
N HIS A 474 -3.74 -22.40 3.72
CA HIS A 474 -3.07 -22.56 5.01
C HIS A 474 -4.03 -22.32 6.18
N TYR A 475 -4.84 -21.25 6.13
CA TYR A 475 -5.82 -20.97 7.18
C TYR A 475 -6.96 -21.98 7.26
N SER A 476 -7.43 -22.50 6.13
CA SER A 476 -8.42 -23.57 6.13
C SER A 476 -7.84 -24.85 6.72
N ASN A 477 -6.64 -25.26 6.33
CA ASN A 477 -5.96 -26.44 6.88
C ASN A 477 -5.75 -26.32 8.40
N VAL A 478 -5.33 -25.15 8.90
CA VAL A 478 -5.18 -24.92 10.35
C VAL A 478 -6.53 -24.95 11.06
N ALA A 479 -7.59 -24.37 10.47
CA ALA A 479 -8.92 -24.40 11.06
C ALA A 479 -9.50 -25.83 11.13
N ASP A 480 -9.19 -26.66 10.12
CA ASP A 480 -9.60 -28.06 10.09
C ASP A 480 -8.81 -28.89 11.11
N GLN A 481 -7.50 -28.68 11.24
CA GLN A 481 -6.65 -29.36 12.24
C GLN A 481 -6.98 -28.97 13.69
N LEU A 482 -7.40 -27.73 13.92
CA LEU A 482 -7.84 -27.26 15.25
C LEU A 482 -9.33 -27.47 15.50
N SER A 483 -10.03 -28.17 14.60
CA SER A 483 -11.44 -28.45 14.75
C SER A 483 -11.69 -29.44 15.88
N LEU A 484 -12.70 -29.19 16.71
CA LEU A 484 -13.15 -30.14 17.73
C LEU A 484 -13.98 -31.30 17.14
N LYS A 485 -14.16 -31.33 15.82
CA LYS A 485 -14.93 -32.38 15.15
C LYS A 485 -14.26 -33.75 15.37
N GLY A 486 -14.96 -34.66 16.04
CA GLY A 486 -14.47 -36.01 16.32
C GLY A 486 -13.52 -36.10 17.52
N MET A 487 -13.34 -35.02 18.29
CA MET A 487 -12.57 -35.04 19.54
C MET A 487 -13.46 -35.46 20.70
N GLU A 488 -13.06 -36.49 21.45
CA GLU A 488 -13.66 -36.85 22.72
C GLU A 488 -13.09 -35.96 23.85
N PRO A 489 -13.85 -35.71 24.95
CA PRO A 489 -13.33 -34.98 26.10
C PRO A 489 -12.06 -35.65 26.64
N PRO A 490 -10.96 -34.90 26.84
CA PRO A 490 -9.71 -35.48 27.30
C PRO A 490 -9.82 -36.01 28.73
N PRO A 491 -9.06 -37.06 29.09
CA PRO A 491 -9.00 -37.59 30.46
C PRO A 491 -8.43 -36.54 31.44
N PRO A 492 -8.67 -36.71 32.76
CA PRO A 492 -8.10 -35.82 33.77
C PRO A 492 -6.57 -35.85 33.71
N LEU A 493 -5.99 -34.65 33.72
CA LEU A 493 -4.56 -34.41 33.54
C LEU A 493 -3.84 -34.46 34.90
N ARG A 494 -2.74 -35.20 35.00
CA ARG A 494 -1.81 -35.05 36.12
C ARG A 494 -0.86 -33.88 35.84
N ASN A 495 -0.38 -33.23 36.90
CA ASN A 495 0.58 -32.13 36.79
C ASN A 495 1.71 -32.34 37.81
N THR A 496 2.92 -32.61 37.34
CA THR A 496 4.13 -32.68 38.17
C THR A 496 4.90 -31.37 38.07
N VAL A 497 5.24 -30.76 39.19
CA VAL A 497 5.83 -29.42 39.20
C VAL A 497 7.31 -29.51 39.60
N VAL A 498 8.17 -28.99 38.73
CA VAL A 498 9.61 -28.89 38.98
C VAL A 498 9.97 -27.42 39.20
N VAL A 499 10.68 -27.10 40.29
CA VAL A 499 11.14 -25.75 40.60
C VAL A 499 12.67 -25.69 40.55
N PRO A 500 13.28 -25.30 39.42
CA PRO A 500 14.72 -25.14 39.33
C PRO A 500 15.19 -23.98 40.20
N ILE A 501 16.17 -24.24 41.05
CA ILE A 501 16.73 -23.24 41.97
C ILE A 501 18.26 -23.25 41.93
N SER A 502 18.87 -22.07 41.94
CA SER A 502 20.31 -21.92 42.15
C SER A 502 20.64 -21.61 43.61
N THR A 503 19.85 -20.75 44.25
CA THR A 503 20.06 -20.32 45.64
C THR A 503 18.74 -19.99 46.32
N MET A 504 18.71 -20.01 47.66
CA MET A 504 17.49 -19.64 48.39
C MET A 504 17.35 -18.13 48.54
N HIS A 505 16.31 -17.56 47.94
CA HIS A 505 15.98 -16.13 48.02
C HIS A 505 14.45 -15.89 48.01
N ARG A 506 14.03 -14.64 48.25
CA ARG A 506 12.59 -14.27 48.35
C ARG A 506 11.76 -14.65 47.13
N GLY A 507 12.34 -14.52 45.93
CA GLY A 507 11.70 -14.99 44.69
C GLY A 507 11.42 -16.51 44.66
N VAL A 508 12.32 -17.34 45.22
CA VAL A 508 12.10 -18.80 45.31
C VAL A 508 10.96 -19.12 46.25
N VAL A 509 10.87 -18.46 47.40
CA VAL A 509 9.77 -18.68 48.36
C VAL A 509 8.41 -18.43 47.68
N ASN A 510 8.29 -17.34 46.92
CA ASN A 510 7.07 -17.06 46.16
C ASN A 510 6.81 -18.10 45.07
N ALA A 511 7.85 -18.57 44.38
CA ALA A 511 7.74 -19.60 43.36
C ALA A 511 7.29 -20.95 43.93
N LEU A 512 7.79 -21.36 45.11
CA LEU A 512 7.38 -22.57 45.81
C LEU A 512 5.92 -22.48 46.29
N GLN A 513 5.51 -21.34 46.84
CA GLN A 513 4.11 -21.12 47.21
C GLN A 513 3.17 -21.24 46.00
N TYR A 514 3.56 -20.66 44.87
CA TYR A 514 2.80 -20.81 43.63
C TYR A 514 2.78 -22.26 43.14
N ALA A 515 3.92 -22.96 43.16
CA ALA A 515 4.04 -24.36 42.77
C ALA A 515 3.10 -25.28 43.59
N LYS A 516 3.06 -25.12 44.92
CA LYS A 516 2.16 -25.87 45.81
C LYS A 516 0.68 -25.55 45.61
N ALA A 517 0.36 -24.37 45.07
CA ALA A 517 -1.02 -24.00 44.78
C ALA A 517 -1.55 -24.68 43.49
N ILE A 518 -0.67 -25.11 42.59
CA ILE A 518 -1.03 -25.71 41.29
C ILE A 518 -0.89 -27.24 41.26
N SER A 519 -0.09 -27.84 42.15
CA SER A 519 0.02 -29.28 42.30
C SER A 519 0.45 -29.69 43.72
N ASN A 520 0.08 -30.91 44.10
CA ASN A 520 0.59 -31.57 45.30
C ASN A 520 1.91 -32.30 45.05
N ASP A 521 2.30 -32.52 43.78
CA ASP A 521 3.53 -33.19 43.37
C ASP A 521 4.56 -32.14 42.92
N VAL A 522 5.26 -31.56 43.89
CA VAL A 522 6.24 -30.48 43.67
C VAL A 522 7.61 -30.95 44.09
N THR A 523 8.62 -30.80 43.23
CA THR A 523 10.02 -31.06 43.55
C THR A 523 10.88 -29.85 43.19
N ALA A 524 11.69 -29.38 44.14
CA ALA A 524 12.69 -28.36 43.87
C ALA A 524 13.99 -29.04 43.43
N VAL A 525 14.59 -28.55 42.36
CA VAL A 525 15.80 -29.16 41.77
C VAL A 525 16.93 -28.15 41.78
N HIS A 526 18.04 -28.54 42.38
CA HIS A 526 19.26 -27.77 42.39
C HIS A 526 20.37 -28.55 41.68
N VAL A 527 20.94 -27.96 40.63
CA VAL A 527 22.15 -28.53 40.01
C VAL A 527 23.36 -27.91 40.71
N SER A 528 24.14 -28.74 41.40
CA SER A 528 25.31 -28.32 42.17
C SER A 528 26.60 -28.67 41.42
N ASP A 529 27.50 -27.70 41.34
CA ASP A 529 28.90 -27.88 40.95
C ASP A 529 29.88 -27.60 42.11
N ASP A 530 29.38 -27.10 43.24
CA ASP A 530 30.08 -26.89 44.51
C ASP A 530 29.31 -27.56 45.68
N PRO A 531 29.87 -28.61 46.31
CA PRO A 531 29.27 -29.29 47.45
C PRO A 531 29.01 -28.37 48.66
N GLU A 532 29.83 -27.33 48.87
CA GLU A 532 29.68 -26.40 50.00
C GLU A 532 28.48 -25.46 49.81
N GLU A 533 28.21 -25.02 48.58
CA GLU A 533 27.01 -24.23 48.26
C GLU A 533 25.73 -25.06 48.39
N ALA A 534 25.76 -26.32 47.95
CA ALA A 534 24.65 -27.26 48.10
C ALA A 534 24.29 -27.47 49.58
N LYS A 535 25.30 -27.61 50.45
CA LYS A 535 25.09 -27.77 51.90
C LYS A 535 24.44 -26.52 52.52
N LYS A 536 24.92 -25.32 52.17
CA LYS A 536 24.30 -24.05 52.61
C LYS A 536 22.87 -23.91 52.11
N LEU A 537 22.57 -24.39 50.90
CA LEU A 537 21.21 -24.42 50.37
C LEU A 537 20.33 -25.35 51.19
N GLN A 538 20.77 -26.58 51.48
CA GLN A 538 20.04 -27.56 52.30
C GLN A 538 19.70 -27.01 53.69
N GLU A 539 20.65 -26.37 54.37
CA GLU A 539 20.42 -25.75 55.68
C GLU A 539 19.33 -24.68 55.63
N LYS A 540 19.36 -23.82 54.60
CA LYS A 540 18.31 -22.81 54.36
C LYS A 540 16.99 -23.46 53.96
N TRP A 541 17.04 -24.61 53.27
CA TRP A 541 15.87 -25.34 52.78
C TRP A 541 15.04 -25.92 53.91
N VAL A 542 15.67 -26.43 54.97
CA VAL A 542 14.97 -26.91 56.17
C VAL A 542 14.01 -25.85 56.73
N LYS A 543 14.42 -24.57 56.68
CA LYS A 543 13.62 -23.46 57.21
C LYS A 543 12.61 -22.90 56.21
N TRP A 544 12.95 -22.84 54.92
CA TRP A 544 12.20 -22.06 53.93
C TRP A 544 11.64 -22.88 52.77
N GLY A 545 11.97 -24.16 52.66
CA GLY A 545 11.52 -25.07 51.60
C GLY A 545 10.06 -25.52 51.76
N ASP A 546 9.44 -25.23 52.90
CA ASP A 546 7.99 -25.40 53.14
C ASP A 546 7.45 -26.81 52.81
N GLY A 547 8.23 -27.84 53.15
CA GLY A 547 7.89 -29.25 52.95
C GLY A 547 8.06 -29.75 51.51
N VAL A 548 8.55 -28.92 50.58
CA VAL A 548 8.86 -29.34 49.21
C VAL A 548 10.18 -30.15 49.21
N PRO A 549 10.21 -31.37 48.63
CA PRO A 549 11.44 -32.14 48.48
C PRO A 549 12.46 -31.38 47.63
N LEU A 550 13.72 -31.40 48.08
CA LEU A 550 14.86 -30.82 47.37
C LEU A 550 15.72 -31.95 46.80
N GLU A 551 15.84 -31.99 45.48
CA GLU A 551 16.73 -32.90 44.77
C GLU A 551 17.98 -32.15 44.31
N ILE A 552 19.15 -32.71 44.63
CA ILE A 552 20.44 -32.13 44.26
C ILE A 552 21.08 -33.03 43.21
N ILE A 553 21.28 -32.47 42.01
CA ILE A 553 21.93 -33.16 40.89
C ILE A 553 23.37 -32.68 40.82
N GLU A 554 24.31 -33.60 41.01
CA GLU A 554 25.73 -33.28 40.89
C GLU A 554 26.14 -33.12 39.42
N SER A 555 26.79 -32.00 39.08
CA SER A 555 27.29 -31.71 37.73
C SER A 555 28.81 -31.62 37.71
N PRO A 556 29.53 -32.73 37.45
CA PRO A 556 30.99 -32.76 37.48
C PRO A 556 31.67 -31.89 36.42
N TYR A 557 30.94 -31.48 35.38
CA TYR A 557 31.46 -30.66 34.27
C TYR A 557 30.99 -29.20 34.32
N ARG A 558 30.46 -28.71 35.45
CA ARG A 558 29.93 -27.34 35.62
C ARG A 558 28.87 -26.95 34.57
N SER A 559 28.17 -27.95 34.03
CA SER A 559 27.06 -27.73 33.11
C SER A 559 25.76 -27.74 33.91
N LEU A 560 25.14 -26.57 34.10
CA LEU A 560 23.88 -26.47 34.85
C LEU A 560 22.68 -26.91 34.02
N MET A 561 22.72 -26.67 32.71
CA MET A 561 21.59 -26.83 31.81
C MET A 561 21.32 -28.28 31.41
N ARG A 562 22.35 -29.02 31.01
CA ARG A 562 22.18 -30.40 30.51
C ARG A 562 21.59 -31.35 31.57
N PRO A 563 22.08 -31.37 32.82
CA PRO A 563 21.54 -32.26 33.85
C PRO A 563 20.11 -31.90 34.22
N LEU A 564 19.78 -30.60 34.26
CA LEU A 564 18.44 -30.14 34.57
C LEU A 564 17.43 -30.51 33.49
N ILE A 565 17.77 -30.33 32.20
CA ILE A 565 16.91 -30.75 31.09
C ILE A 565 16.71 -32.26 31.14
N LYS A 566 17.79 -33.03 31.31
CA LYS A 566 17.71 -34.50 31.41
C LYS A 566 16.80 -34.95 32.56
N TYR A 567 16.92 -34.32 33.73
CA TYR A 567 16.03 -34.61 34.85
C TYR A 567 14.55 -34.32 34.52
N ILE A 568 14.28 -33.20 33.87
CA ILE A 568 12.90 -32.85 33.46
C ILE A 568 12.37 -33.88 32.45
N GLU A 569 13.20 -34.32 31.49
CA GLU A 569 12.86 -35.39 30.54
C GLU A 569 12.61 -36.74 31.24
N ASP A 570 13.42 -37.09 32.25
CA ASP A 570 13.25 -38.31 33.05
C ASP A 570 11.95 -38.26 33.90
N VAL A 571 11.56 -37.08 34.38
CA VAL A 571 10.28 -36.87 35.09
C VAL A 571 9.10 -36.96 34.14
N ASP A 572 9.18 -36.34 32.96
CA ASP A 572 8.17 -36.39 31.91
C ASP A 572 7.91 -37.82 31.42
N ALA A 573 8.98 -38.61 31.26
CA ALA A 573 8.90 -40.02 30.85
C ALA A 573 8.29 -40.96 31.90
N LYS A 574 8.03 -40.49 33.13
CA LYS A 574 7.57 -41.33 34.24
C LYS A 574 6.09 -41.68 34.15
N TYR A 575 5.28 -40.86 33.46
CA TYR A 575 3.82 -41.00 33.42
C TYR A 575 3.26 -40.65 32.04
N ASP A 576 2.41 -41.51 31.47
CA ASP A 576 1.87 -41.36 30.10
C ASP A 576 0.78 -40.26 29.95
N ASN A 577 0.31 -39.64 31.03
CA ASN A 577 -0.73 -38.59 31.02
C ASN A 577 -0.47 -37.52 32.10
N ASP A 578 0.77 -37.03 32.13
CA ASP A 578 1.25 -36.01 33.04
C ASP A 578 1.78 -34.81 32.26
N VAL A 579 1.64 -33.62 32.83
CA VAL A 579 2.27 -32.40 32.31
C VAL A 579 3.29 -31.93 33.32
N VAL A 580 4.52 -31.76 32.87
CA VAL A 580 5.58 -31.26 33.75
C VAL A 580 5.58 -29.74 33.71
N THR A 581 5.15 -29.11 34.80
CA THR A 581 5.21 -27.65 34.94
C THR A 581 6.54 -27.23 35.56
N VAL A 582 7.37 -26.53 34.80
CA VAL A 582 8.64 -25.97 35.29
C VAL A 582 8.42 -24.53 35.76
N VAL A 583 8.48 -24.30 37.07
CA VAL A 583 8.25 -22.99 37.69
C VAL A 583 9.57 -22.26 37.89
N LEU A 584 9.77 -21.17 37.14
CA LEU A 584 10.99 -20.36 37.16
C LEU A 584 10.80 -19.10 38.01
N PRO A 585 11.56 -18.91 39.10
CA PRO A 585 11.61 -17.64 39.81
C PRO A 585 12.36 -16.61 38.96
N GLU A 586 11.70 -15.52 38.56
CA GLU A 586 12.30 -14.47 37.73
C GLU A 586 12.32 -13.13 38.44
N PHE A 587 13.43 -12.41 38.35
CA PHE A 587 13.52 -11.06 38.89
C PHE A 587 13.00 -10.02 37.89
N VAL A 588 12.08 -9.17 38.32
CA VAL A 588 11.65 -8.01 37.53
C VAL A 588 12.35 -6.78 38.08
N THR A 589 13.32 -6.28 37.33
CA THR A 589 14.12 -5.10 37.67
C THR A 589 13.36 -3.80 37.35
N PRO A 590 13.58 -2.71 38.11
CA PRO A 590 12.94 -1.42 37.83
C PRO A 590 13.51 -0.75 36.56
N LYS A 591 14.77 -1.01 36.18
CA LYS A 591 15.38 -0.48 34.94
C LYS A 591 15.52 -1.57 33.88
N TRP A 592 15.31 -1.20 32.61
CA TRP A 592 15.29 -2.13 31.47
C TRP A 592 16.66 -2.75 31.15
N TRP A 593 17.75 -2.00 31.33
CA TRP A 593 19.09 -2.50 31.03
C TRP A 593 19.56 -3.56 32.05
N GLN A 594 19.04 -3.50 33.28
CA GLN A 594 19.30 -4.50 34.31
C GLN A 594 18.70 -5.87 33.94
N TYR A 595 17.66 -5.89 33.10
CA TYR A 595 17.07 -7.13 32.60
C TYR A 595 18.03 -7.93 31.73
N PHE A 596 18.99 -7.27 31.05
CA PHE A 596 20.01 -7.99 30.27
C PHE A 596 21.08 -8.64 31.16
N LEU A 597 21.24 -8.17 32.39
CA LEU A 597 22.25 -8.65 33.34
C LEU A 597 21.71 -9.77 34.26
N HIS A 598 20.40 -10.00 34.27
CA HIS A 598 19.72 -10.97 35.15
C HIS A 598 18.80 -11.89 34.33
N ASN A 599 18.49 -13.08 34.83
CA ASN A 599 17.58 -14.07 34.20
C ASN A 599 18.03 -14.71 32.86
N GLN A 600 19.29 -14.59 32.45
CA GLN A 600 19.78 -15.22 31.21
C GLN A 600 19.58 -16.75 31.21
N THR A 601 19.81 -17.41 32.35
CA THR A 601 19.61 -18.85 32.51
C THR A 601 18.14 -19.25 32.35
N SER A 602 17.21 -18.49 32.95
CA SER A 602 15.77 -18.74 32.81
C SER A 602 15.29 -18.58 31.37
N LEU A 603 15.85 -17.62 30.62
CA LEU A 603 15.53 -17.39 29.21
C LEU A 603 16.07 -18.51 28.30
N GLN A 604 17.28 -19.00 28.57
CA GLN A 604 17.84 -20.17 27.88
C GLN A 604 17.03 -21.44 28.16
N LEU A 605 16.61 -21.64 29.40
CA LEU A 605 15.83 -22.81 29.81
C LEU A 605 14.42 -22.82 29.19
N LYS A 606 13.77 -21.66 29.14
CA LYS A 606 12.53 -21.47 28.36
C LYS A 606 12.74 -21.81 26.89
N GLY A 607 13.82 -21.32 26.28
CA GLY A 607 14.13 -21.58 24.88
C GLY A 607 14.37 -23.06 24.59
N ALA A 608 15.04 -23.78 25.50
CA ALA A 608 15.31 -25.20 25.38
C ALA A 608 14.04 -26.06 25.53
N LEU A 609 13.14 -25.69 26.43
CA LEU A 609 11.92 -26.46 26.72
C LEU A 609 10.71 -26.09 25.85
N LEU A 610 10.78 -25.00 25.06
CA LEU A 610 9.66 -24.44 24.30
C LEU A 610 9.02 -25.43 23.31
N PHE A 611 9.80 -26.38 22.79
CA PHE A 611 9.38 -27.31 21.75
C PHE A 611 8.95 -28.69 22.28
N ASN A 612 9.03 -28.90 23.60
CA ASN A 612 8.58 -30.15 24.22
C ASN A 612 7.06 -30.13 24.40
N LYS A 613 6.41 -31.22 24.02
CA LYS A 613 4.95 -31.31 23.87
C LYS A 613 4.20 -31.23 25.21
N ASP A 614 4.78 -31.80 26.27
CA ASP A 614 4.11 -32.03 27.55
C ASP A 614 4.77 -31.24 28.72
N ILE A 615 5.65 -30.28 28.39
CA ILE A 615 6.35 -29.44 29.37
C ILE A 615 5.85 -28.00 29.30
N VAL A 616 5.35 -27.49 30.43
CA VAL A 616 4.85 -26.11 30.57
C VAL A 616 5.81 -25.29 31.41
N VAL A 617 6.37 -24.21 30.84
CA VAL A 617 7.27 -23.32 31.59
C VAL A 617 6.51 -22.10 32.12
N THR A 618 6.43 -21.98 33.45
CA THR A 618 5.74 -20.87 34.12
C THR A 618 6.73 -19.95 34.83
N SER A 619 6.56 -18.64 34.70
CA SER A 619 7.45 -17.65 35.34
C SER A 619 6.76 -16.97 36.50
N VAL A 620 7.40 -16.98 37.67
CA VAL A 620 6.90 -16.30 38.87
C VAL A 620 7.72 -15.03 39.10
N PRO A 621 7.18 -13.85 38.77
CA PRO A 621 7.93 -12.61 38.85
C PRO A 621 8.07 -12.12 40.30
N TYR A 622 9.30 -11.82 40.70
CA TYR A 622 9.62 -11.10 41.92
C TYR A 622 10.10 -9.68 41.59
N ARG A 623 9.29 -8.67 41.92
CA ARG A 623 9.62 -7.26 41.65
C ARG A 623 10.64 -6.73 42.65
N LEU A 624 11.82 -6.34 42.14
CA LEU A 624 12.83 -5.63 42.93
C LEU A 624 12.34 -4.20 43.18
N ARG A 625 12.46 -3.74 44.43
CA ARG A 625 11.95 -2.42 44.85
C ARG A 625 12.90 -1.26 44.51
N ARG A 626 14.17 -1.55 44.20
CA ARG A 626 15.21 -0.56 43.89
C ARG A 626 16.12 -1.06 42.78
#